data_AF-A0A959PR37-F1
#
_entry.id   AF-A0A959PR37-F1
#
_cell.length_a   1.000
_cell.length_b   1.000
_cell.length_c   1.000
_cell.angle_alpha   90.00
_cell.angle_beta   90.00
_cell.angle_gamma   90.00
#
_symmetry.space_group_name_H-M   'P 1'
#
loop_
_entity.id
_entity.type
_entity.pdbx_description
1 polymer ?
#
loop_
_entity_poly.entity_id
_entity_poly.type
_entity_poly.pdbx_seq_one_letter_code
_entity_poly.pdbx_strand_id
1 'polypeptide(L)'
;KAWDISGNSGEARLDFVIANSTDNILQHVLNYPNPFTSSTQFTFEHDFIPTEIDVCVYIYSISGKLVKTITQSNFYNGNRVHDVNWNGKDDFENKLAKGVYLYKIVAHSKELNQTKESKFEKLVIL
;
A
#
# COMPACT_ATOMS: atom_id res chain seq x y z
N LYS A 1 16.14 30.75 7.15
CA LYS A 1 17.25 31.71 7.32
C LYS A 1 17.49 31.87 8.82
N ALA A 2 18.59 31.35 9.33
CA ALA A 2 19.02 31.57 10.71
C ALA A 2 20.17 32.57 10.70
N TRP A 3 20.16 33.50 11.65
CA TRP A 3 21.16 34.55 11.80
C TRP A 3 21.96 34.28 13.06
N ASP A 4 23.29 34.25 12.96
CA ASP A 4 24.16 34.33 14.14
C ASP A 4 24.50 35.80 14.48
N ILE A 5 25.05 36.01 15.68
CA ILE A 5 25.40 37.33 16.23
C ILE A 5 26.60 37.96 15.46
N SER A 6 27.23 37.21 14.55
CA SER A 6 28.37 37.65 13.73
C SER A 6 27.97 38.08 12.32
N GLY A 7 26.67 38.12 11.99
CA GLY A 7 26.17 38.60 10.70
C GLY A 7 26.23 37.57 9.57
N ASN A 8 26.44 36.30 9.88
CA ASN A 8 26.39 35.23 8.87
C ASN A 8 24.96 34.67 8.77
N SER A 9 24.39 34.68 7.57
CA SER A 9 23.09 34.05 7.29
C SER A 9 23.27 32.81 6.42
N GLY A 10 22.85 31.66 6.92
CA GLY A 10 22.72 30.43 6.11
C GLY A 10 21.34 30.35 5.46
N GLU A 11 21.30 30.17 4.14
CA GLU A 11 20.10 29.83 3.39
C GLU A 11 20.22 28.37 2.92
N ALA A 12 19.33 27.52 3.43
CA ALA A 12 19.15 26.17 2.93
C ALA A 12 17.97 26.19 1.97
N ARG A 13 18.19 25.71 0.74
CA ARG A 13 17.16 25.57 -0.29
C ARG A 13 16.79 24.10 -0.42
N LEU A 14 15.50 23.81 -0.43
CA LEU A 14 14.96 22.49 -0.70
C LEU A 14 14.18 22.58 -2.00
N ASP A 15 14.70 21.95 -3.04
CA ASP A 15 14.00 21.81 -4.31
C ASP A 15 13.21 20.51 -4.28
N PHE A 16 11.92 20.58 -4.59
CA PHE A 16 11.08 19.40 -4.79
C PHE A 16 10.45 19.48 -6.18
N VAL A 17 10.35 18.32 -6.85
CA VAL A 17 9.68 18.21 -8.14
C VAL A 17 8.25 17.80 -7.88
N ILE A 18 7.30 18.63 -8.32
CA ILE A 18 5.88 18.26 -8.36
C ILE A 18 5.70 17.36 -9.58
N ALA A 19 5.75 16.03 -9.37
CA ALA A 19 5.32 15.10 -10.40
C ALA A 19 3.80 15.25 -10.54
N ASN A 20 3.32 15.69 -11.70
CA ASN A 20 1.91 15.62 -12.03
C ASN A 20 1.50 14.14 -11.98
N SER A 21 0.74 13.74 -10.97
CA SER A 21 0.26 12.38 -10.75
C SER A 21 -0.82 12.02 -11.77
N THR A 22 -0.40 11.85 -13.02
CA THR A 22 -1.22 11.23 -14.07
C THR A 22 -1.34 9.71 -13.88
N ASP A 23 -0.58 9.17 -12.92
CA ASP A 23 -0.58 7.75 -12.60
C ASP A 23 -1.62 7.47 -11.52
N ASN A 24 -2.69 6.76 -11.90
CA ASN A 24 -3.65 6.14 -10.98
C ASN A 24 -3.02 4.94 -10.24
N ILE A 25 -1.80 5.12 -9.72
CA ILE A 25 -0.97 4.07 -9.14
C ILE A 25 -0.74 4.33 -7.66
N LEU A 26 -0.93 3.31 -6.83
CA LEU A 26 -0.58 3.33 -5.40
C LEU A 26 0.94 3.32 -5.22
N GLN A 27 1.43 4.10 -4.25
CA GLN A 27 2.86 4.25 -3.96
C GLN A 27 3.26 3.41 -2.75
N HIS A 28 4.57 3.12 -2.63
CA HIS A 28 5.15 2.41 -1.48
C HIS A 28 4.37 1.15 -1.02
N VAL A 29 3.94 0.35 -2.01
CA VAL A 29 3.15 -0.87 -1.77
C VAL A 29 4.08 -1.96 -1.27
N LEU A 30 3.81 -2.43 -0.06
CA LEU A 30 4.66 -3.36 0.67
C LEU A 30 3.78 -4.34 1.45
N ASN A 31 4.34 -5.50 1.75
CA ASN A 31 3.81 -6.36 2.79
C ASN A 31 4.92 -6.68 3.79
N TYR A 32 4.61 -6.64 5.08
CA TYR A 32 5.57 -6.94 6.14
C TYR A 32 4.91 -7.74 7.27
N PRO A 33 5.56 -8.81 7.77
CA PRO A 33 6.80 -9.39 7.26
C PRO A 33 6.66 -10.03 5.86
N ASN A 34 7.75 -10.02 5.08
CA ASN A 34 7.87 -10.77 3.83
C ASN A 34 9.33 -11.24 3.66
N PRO A 35 9.62 -12.55 3.71
CA PRO A 35 8.68 -13.68 3.87
C PRO A 35 7.99 -13.71 5.24
N PHE A 36 6.85 -14.41 5.35
CA PHE A 36 6.14 -14.63 6.62
C PHE A 36 5.73 -16.09 6.86
N THR A 37 5.46 -16.45 8.10
CA THR A 37 5.04 -17.81 8.52
C THR A 37 3.59 -17.87 9.01
N SER A 38 3.13 -16.85 9.75
CA SER A 38 1.80 -16.82 10.37
C SER A 38 0.89 -15.74 9.81
N SER A 39 1.43 -14.54 9.61
CA SER A 39 0.68 -13.38 9.15
C SER A 39 1.58 -12.33 8.54
N THR A 40 1.00 -11.54 7.64
CA THR A 40 1.61 -10.34 7.07
C THR A 40 0.59 -9.22 7.09
N GLN A 41 1.08 -7.99 7.06
CA GLN A 41 0.28 -6.80 6.88
C GLN A 41 0.61 -6.17 5.54
N PHE A 42 -0.40 -5.66 4.84
CA PHE A 42 -0.24 -4.87 3.61
C PHE A 42 -0.22 -3.38 3.97
N THR A 43 0.70 -2.65 3.35
CA THR A 43 0.90 -1.21 3.55
C THR A 43 1.07 -0.56 2.20
N PHE A 44 0.50 0.63 2.02
CA PHE A 44 0.66 1.43 0.82
C PHE A 44 0.38 2.90 1.10
N GLU A 45 0.78 3.76 0.17
CA GLU A 45 0.52 5.19 0.18
C GLU A 45 -0.39 5.61 -0.99
N HIS A 46 -1.28 6.57 -0.72
CA HIS A 46 -2.20 7.17 -1.67
C HIS A 46 -2.25 8.69 -1.51
N ASP A 47 -2.74 9.38 -2.53
CA ASP A 47 -2.90 10.83 -2.59
C ASP A 47 -4.38 11.27 -2.53
N PHE A 48 -5.30 10.35 -2.21
CA PHE A 48 -6.68 10.72 -1.91
C PHE A 48 -6.72 11.75 -0.76
N ILE A 49 -7.61 12.74 -0.89
CA ILE A 49 -7.98 13.58 0.26
C ILE A 49 -8.66 12.70 1.32
N PRO A 50 -8.69 13.12 2.61
CA PRO A 50 -9.34 12.35 3.67
C PRO A 50 -10.76 11.94 3.29
N THR A 51 -10.98 10.63 3.19
CA THR A 51 -12.21 10.02 2.67
C THR A 51 -12.30 8.56 3.12
N GLU A 52 -13.48 7.97 2.97
CA GLU A 52 -13.63 6.52 3.08
C GLU A 52 -13.01 5.83 1.86
N ILE A 53 -12.13 4.87 2.11
CA ILE A 53 -11.45 4.10 1.06
C ILE A 53 -11.80 2.63 1.23
N ASP A 54 -12.38 2.06 0.18
CA ASP A 54 -12.53 0.62 0.02
C ASP A 54 -11.20 0.05 -0.50
N VAL A 55 -10.57 -0.78 0.30
CA VAL A 55 -9.32 -1.47 -0.02
C VAL A 55 -9.60 -2.94 -0.32
N CYS A 56 -9.15 -3.37 -1.49
CA CYS A 56 -9.22 -4.75 -1.96
C CYS A 56 -7.80 -5.27 -2.22
N VAL A 57 -7.39 -6.32 -1.52
CA VAL A 57 -6.15 -7.05 -1.79
C VAL A 57 -6.49 -8.36 -2.48
N TYR A 58 -5.97 -8.53 -3.70
CA TYR A 58 -6.07 -9.77 -4.46
C TYR A 58 -4.75 -10.52 -4.38
N ILE A 59 -4.80 -11.79 -4.01
CA ILE A 59 -3.62 -12.65 -3.90
C ILE A 59 -3.76 -13.79 -4.88
N TYR A 60 -2.73 -14.00 -5.68
CA TYR A 60 -2.67 -14.97 -6.77
C TYR A 60 -1.52 -15.96 -6.54
N SER A 61 -1.77 -17.21 -6.91
CA SER A 61 -0.69 -18.17 -7.12
C SER A 61 0.19 -17.78 -8.32
N ILE A 62 1.39 -18.35 -8.44
CA ILE A 62 2.30 -18.08 -9.57
C ILE A 62 1.73 -18.45 -10.94
N SER A 63 0.73 -19.35 -10.99
CA SER A 63 0.01 -19.69 -12.23
C SER A 63 -1.10 -18.69 -12.59
N GLY A 64 -1.29 -17.62 -11.80
CA GLY A 64 -2.31 -16.60 -12.02
C GLY A 64 -3.69 -16.92 -11.43
N LYS A 65 -3.87 -18.06 -10.75
CA LYS A 65 -5.12 -18.36 -10.05
C LYS A 65 -5.28 -17.46 -8.83
N LEU A 66 -6.41 -16.74 -8.73
CA LEU A 66 -6.82 -16.00 -7.53
C LEU A 66 -7.08 -16.99 -6.38
N VAL A 67 -6.42 -16.78 -5.24
CA VAL A 67 -6.51 -17.65 -4.07
C VAL A 67 -7.08 -16.98 -2.83
N LYS A 68 -6.99 -15.64 -2.73
CA LYS A 68 -7.55 -14.89 -1.61
C LYS A 68 -7.97 -13.50 -2.07
N THR A 69 -9.12 -13.07 -1.59
CA THR A 69 -9.59 -11.68 -1.66
C THR A 69 -9.77 -11.14 -0.25
N ILE A 70 -9.15 -9.99 0.05
CA ILE A 70 -9.32 -9.27 1.30
C ILE A 70 -10.00 -7.96 0.98
N THR A 71 -11.12 -7.68 1.62
CA THR A 71 -11.87 -6.43 1.45
C THR A 71 -12.01 -5.73 2.79
N GLN A 72 -11.65 -4.45 2.84
CA GLN A 72 -11.76 -3.62 4.03
C GLN A 72 -12.14 -2.19 3.63
N SER A 73 -13.09 -1.61 4.33
CA SER A 73 -13.46 -0.19 4.17
C SER A 73 -13.14 0.53 5.45
N ASN A 74 -12.41 1.65 5.36
CA ASN A 74 -12.09 2.48 6.51
C ASN A 74 -11.93 3.94 6.09
N PHE A 75 -12.08 4.85 7.06
CA PHE A 75 -11.83 6.27 6.86
C PHE A 75 -10.36 6.58 7.14
N TYR A 76 -9.64 7.09 6.15
CA TYR A 76 -8.21 7.39 6.29
C TYR A 76 -7.98 8.90 6.28
N ASN A 77 -7.41 9.40 7.38
CA ASN A 77 -7.05 10.82 7.54
C ASN A 77 -5.68 11.18 6.96
N GLY A 78 -4.85 10.18 6.67
CA GLY A 78 -3.50 10.33 6.16
C GLY A 78 -3.31 9.62 4.83
N ASN A 79 -2.13 9.77 4.25
CA ASN A 79 -1.78 9.17 2.96
C ASN A 79 -1.40 7.68 3.07
N ARG A 80 -1.14 7.15 4.28
CA ARG A 80 -0.59 5.82 4.49
C ARG A 80 -1.58 4.87 5.15
N VAL A 81 -1.85 3.75 4.48
CA VAL A 81 -2.67 2.64 4.96
C VAL A 81 -1.76 1.54 5.48
N HIS A 82 -2.07 0.98 6.66
CA HIS A 82 -1.24 -0.02 7.34
C HIS A 82 -2.04 -0.89 8.32
N ASP A 83 -3.33 -1.11 8.09
CA ASP A 83 -4.23 -1.88 8.96
C ASP A 83 -4.80 -3.13 8.27
N VAL A 84 -4.39 -3.40 7.01
CA VAL A 84 -4.86 -4.55 6.23
C VAL A 84 -4.04 -5.79 6.56
N ASN A 85 -4.57 -6.65 7.41
CA ASN A 85 -3.88 -7.84 7.91
C ASN A 85 -4.32 -9.12 7.17
N TRP A 86 -3.39 -10.07 7.05
CA TRP A 86 -3.68 -11.40 6.49
C TRP A 86 -2.94 -12.52 7.22
N ASN A 87 -3.60 -13.66 7.37
CA ASN A 87 -3.15 -14.84 8.11
C ASN A 87 -2.66 -16.00 7.22
N GLY A 88 -2.44 -15.76 5.92
CA GLY A 88 -1.96 -16.79 4.98
C GLY A 88 -3.01 -17.83 4.55
N LYS A 89 -4.30 -17.58 4.79
CA LYS A 89 -5.39 -18.47 4.36
C LYS A 89 -6.06 -18.03 3.07
N ASP A 90 -6.61 -18.98 2.34
CA ASP A 90 -7.46 -18.75 1.17
C ASP A 90 -8.87 -18.24 1.55
N ASP A 91 -9.74 -18.06 0.57
CA ASP A 91 -11.13 -17.63 0.76
C ASP A 91 -12.01 -18.68 1.48
N PHE A 92 -11.54 -19.92 1.57
CA PHE A 92 -12.23 -21.04 2.22
C PHE A 92 -11.62 -21.39 3.59
N GLU A 93 -10.83 -20.47 4.16
CA GLU A 93 -10.15 -20.62 5.46
C GLU A 93 -9.10 -21.76 5.52
N ASN A 94 -8.68 -22.29 4.37
CA ASN A 94 -7.59 -23.26 4.29
C ASN A 94 -6.24 -22.56 4.27
N LYS A 95 -5.25 -23.15 4.93
CA LYS A 95 -3.88 -22.66 4.86
C LYS A 95 -3.33 -22.84 3.45
N LEU A 96 -2.74 -21.78 2.90
CA LEU A 96 -2.01 -21.88 1.65
C LEU A 96 -0.68 -22.62 1.85
N ALA A 97 -0.22 -23.25 0.77
CA ALA A 97 1.08 -23.90 0.75
C ALA A 97 2.20 -22.86 0.86
N LYS A 98 3.36 -23.32 1.34
CA LYS A 98 4.59 -22.54 1.33
C LYS A 98 5.01 -22.28 -0.10
N GLY A 99 5.48 -21.07 -0.39
CA GLY A 99 5.90 -20.71 -1.73
C GLY A 99 5.74 -19.23 -2.06
N VAL A 100 5.88 -18.94 -3.36
CA VAL A 100 5.80 -17.60 -3.92
C VAL A 100 4.41 -17.36 -4.49
N TYR A 101 3.87 -16.20 -4.15
CA TYR A 101 2.59 -15.66 -4.59
C TYR A 101 2.80 -14.25 -5.13
N LEU A 102 1.81 -13.76 -5.86
CA LEU A 102 1.73 -12.38 -6.31
C LEU A 102 0.51 -11.73 -5.67
N TYR A 103 0.59 -10.44 -5.35
CA TYR A 103 -0.58 -9.70 -4.90
C TYR A 103 -0.69 -8.36 -5.60
N LYS A 104 -1.91 -7.83 -5.61
CA LYS A 104 -2.25 -6.50 -6.10
C LYS A 104 -3.25 -5.86 -5.14
N ILE A 105 -3.09 -4.56 -4.91
CA ILE A 105 -4.00 -3.76 -4.09
C ILE A 105 -4.79 -2.82 -5.00
N VAL A 106 -6.08 -2.72 -4.75
CA VAL A 106 -6.99 -1.74 -5.36
C VAL A 106 -7.59 -0.92 -4.23
N ALA A 107 -7.54 0.41 -4.37
CA ALA A 107 -8.12 1.35 -3.42
C ALA A 107 -9.14 2.23 -4.16
N HIS A 108 -10.35 2.31 -3.64
CA HIS A 108 -11.44 3.08 -4.24
C HIS A 108 -12.05 4.05 -3.23
N SER A 109 -12.12 5.33 -3.58
CA SER A 109 -12.90 6.32 -2.83
C SER A 109 -14.25 6.52 -3.53
N LYS A 110 -15.34 6.23 -2.83
CA LYS A 110 -16.71 6.44 -3.33
C LYS A 110 -17.03 7.91 -3.51
N GLU A 111 -16.57 8.76 -2.58
CA GLU A 111 -16.84 10.20 -2.60
C GLU A 111 -16.14 10.89 -3.78
N LEU A 112 -14.90 10.50 -4.07
CA LEU A 112 -14.14 11.03 -5.19
C LEU A 112 -14.46 10.32 -6.52
N ASN A 113 -15.12 9.17 -6.45
CA ASN A 113 -15.30 8.25 -7.57
C ASN A 113 -13.97 7.95 -8.29
N GLN A 114 -12.92 7.70 -7.50
CA GLN A 114 -11.57 7.45 -7.99
C GLN A 114 -11.10 6.08 -7.52
N THR A 115 -10.48 5.35 -8.45
CA THR A 115 -9.85 4.06 -8.18
C THR A 115 -8.37 4.13 -8.51
N LYS A 116 -7.53 3.67 -7.60
CA LYS A 116 -6.09 3.53 -7.78
C LYS A 116 -5.67 2.09 -7.55
N GLU A 117 -4.70 1.65 -8.34
CA GLU A 117 -4.25 0.26 -8.33
C GLU A 117 -2.75 0.18 -8.12
N SER A 118 -2.28 -0.85 -7.42
CA SER A 118 -0.84 -1.13 -7.36
C SER A 118 -0.37 -1.90 -8.59
N LYS A 119 0.94 -1.92 -8.79
CA LYS A 119 1.61 -2.97 -9.57
C LYS A 119 1.51 -4.31 -8.82
N PHE A 120 1.79 -5.40 -9.51
CA PHE A 120 1.91 -6.71 -8.87
C PHE A 120 3.20 -6.77 -8.04
N GLU A 121 3.06 -7.20 -6.80
CA GLU A 121 4.17 -7.37 -5.86
C GLU A 121 4.31 -8.83 -5.43
N LYS A 122 5.53 -9.23 -5.08
CA LYS A 122 5.85 -10.60 -4.68
C LYS A 122 5.58 -10.81 -3.19
N LEU A 123 4.93 -11.91 -2.86
CA LEU A 123 4.67 -12.36 -1.50
C LEU A 123 5.22 -13.78 -1.29
N VAL A 124 5.85 -14.04 -0.14
CA VAL A 124 6.48 -15.34 0.16
C VAL A 124 5.97 -15.88 1.49
N ILE A 125 5.46 -17.12 1.46
CA ILE A 125 5.00 -17.89 2.62
C ILE A 125 6.03 -18.97 2.95
N LEU A 126 6.49 -19.02 4.21
CA LEU A 126 7.52 -19.94 4.72
C LEU A 126 6.99 -21.17 5.45
#